data_AF-A0A1H6WVE9-F1
#
_entry.id   AF-A0A1H6WVE9-F1
#
_cell.length_a   1.000
_cell.length_b   1.000
_cell.length_c   1.000
_cell.angle_alpha   90.00
_cell.angle_beta   90.00
_cell.angle_gamma   90.00
#
_symmetry.space_group_name_H-M   'P 1'
#
loop_
_entity.id
_entity.type
_entity.pdbx_description
1 polymer ?
#
loop_
_entity_poly.entity_id
_entity_poly.type
_entity_poly.pdbx_seq_one_letter_code
_entity_poly.pdbx_strand_id
1 'polypeptide(L)'
;MLAVGVSGAVYILFNLFFVKYKRERLFINGIIGALSVMFLGSWFGQQLDVESTITIGAAVTAMDIISFTGIGKRTVNAKAMANKSVAARLFVYGIEKNDVLIPTCGFGDYLYYAIWISGIHAVSDSMQTYIFTAFMILMGIIIQSVVVKKLSVRDNFKGFPGTVFPFLGTVLAYLTVYYLLK
;
A
#
# COMPACT_ATOMS: atom_id res chain seq x y z
N MET A 1 6.29 13.52 12.55
CA MET A 1 5.98 12.40 11.64
C MET A 1 7.19 11.51 11.42
N LEU A 2 8.34 12.05 10.97
CA LEU A 2 9.54 11.27 10.69
C LEU A 2 10.03 10.42 11.88
N ALA A 3 10.14 10.99 13.09
CA ALA A 3 10.60 10.25 14.27
C ALA A 3 9.74 9.01 14.58
N VAL A 4 8.40 9.14 14.49
CA VAL A 4 7.45 8.04 14.71
C VAL A 4 7.55 7.01 13.58
N GLY A 5 7.69 7.48 12.34
CA GLY A 5 7.87 6.60 11.19
C GLY A 5 9.16 5.77 11.28
N VAL A 6 10.28 6.42 11.61
CA VAL A 6 11.60 5.77 11.74
C VAL A 6 11.62 4.82 12.94
N SER A 7 11.16 5.24 14.11
CA SER A 7 11.10 4.35 15.28
C SER A 7 10.22 3.13 15.02
N GLY A 8 9.12 3.35 14.30
CA GLY A 8 8.22 2.31 13.83
C GLY A 8 8.84 1.33 12.83
N ALA A 9 9.60 1.82 11.84
CA ALA A 9 10.33 0.96 10.91
C ALA A 9 11.42 0.15 11.61
N VAL A 10 12.16 0.75 12.56
CA VAL A 10 13.11 0.03 13.40
C VAL A 10 12.39 -1.06 14.20
N TYR A 11 11.22 -0.76 14.75
CA TYR A 11 10.39 -1.76 15.42
C TYR A 11 9.95 -2.89 14.47
N ILE A 12 9.48 -2.58 13.26
CA ILE A 12 9.09 -3.60 12.26
C ILE A 12 10.27 -4.52 11.95
N LEU A 13 11.45 -3.96 11.67
CA LEU A 13 12.66 -4.75 11.39
C LEU A 13 13.04 -5.62 12.60
N PHE A 14 13.04 -5.04 13.81
CA PHE A 14 13.33 -5.77 15.02
C PHE A 14 12.33 -6.93 15.24
N ASN A 15 11.04 -6.66 15.03
CA ASN A 15 9.98 -7.65 15.13
C ASN A 15 10.13 -8.78 14.11
N LEU A 16 10.56 -8.45 12.89
CA LEU A 16 10.68 -9.40 11.79
C LEU A 16 11.85 -10.38 11.99
N PHE A 17 13.00 -9.88 12.48
CA PHE A 17 14.22 -10.68 12.58
C PHE A 17 14.51 -11.25 13.97
N PHE A 18 14.11 -10.57 15.04
CA PHE A 18 14.54 -10.93 16.41
C PHE A 18 13.41 -11.43 17.31
N VAL A 19 12.15 -11.06 17.03
CA VAL A 19 11.02 -11.51 17.85
C VAL A 19 10.48 -12.85 17.34
N LYS A 20 10.21 -13.80 18.23
CA LYS A 20 9.59 -15.08 17.85
C LYS A 20 8.15 -14.84 17.39
N TYR A 21 7.76 -15.50 16.29
CA TYR A 21 6.40 -15.44 15.76
C TYR A 21 5.37 -15.84 16.83
N LYS A 22 4.38 -14.98 17.06
CA LYS A 22 3.18 -15.28 17.86
C LYS A 22 1.97 -14.65 17.19
N ARG A 23 0.97 -15.48 16.88
CA ARG A 23 -0.27 -15.06 16.18
C ARG A 23 -1.00 -13.94 16.93
N GLU A 24 -1.09 -14.05 18.24
CA GLU A 24 -1.76 -13.08 19.14
C GLU A 24 -1.22 -11.65 18.99
N ARG A 25 0.05 -11.50 18.59
CA ARG A 25 0.69 -10.18 18.44
C ARG A 25 0.49 -9.57 17.06
N LEU A 26 -0.02 -10.33 16.09
CA LEU A 26 -0.12 -9.88 14.69
C LEU A 26 -1.06 -8.69 14.53
N PHE A 27 -2.16 -8.64 15.30
CA PHE A 27 -3.09 -7.52 15.24
C PHE A 27 -2.43 -6.21 15.66
N ILE A 28 -1.86 -6.17 16.87
CA ILE A 28 -1.20 -4.98 17.41
C ILE A 28 0.02 -4.60 16.57
N ASN A 29 0.85 -5.58 16.18
CA ASN A 29 2.01 -5.32 15.32
C ASN A 29 1.60 -4.80 13.95
N GLY A 30 0.47 -5.29 13.42
CA GLY A 30 -0.14 -4.82 12.18
C GLY A 30 -0.50 -3.33 12.28
N ILE A 31 -1.20 -2.91 13.34
CA ILE A 31 -1.59 -1.51 13.54
C ILE A 31 -0.35 -0.60 13.71
N ILE A 32 0.61 -1.00 14.56
CA ILE A 32 1.84 -0.24 14.77
C ILE A 32 2.58 -0.11 13.44
N GLY A 33 2.72 -1.21 12.70
CA GLY A 33 3.42 -1.22 11.43
C GLY A 33 2.74 -0.34 10.38
N ALA A 34 1.40 -0.40 10.26
CA ALA A 34 0.62 0.45 9.38
C ALA A 34 0.84 1.95 9.67
N LEU A 35 0.72 2.35 10.94
CA LEU A 35 0.96 3.74 11.33
C LEU A 35 2.38 4.17 11.01
N SER A 36 3.36 3.30 11.27
CA SER A 36 4.78 3.56 11.01
C SER A 36 5.04 3.84 9.54
N VAL A 37 4.57 2.95 8.65
CA VAL A 37 4.78 3.09 7.21
C VAL A 37 3.94 4.22 6.61
N MET A 38 2.76 4.51 7.15
CA MET A 38 1.98 5.68 6.76
C MET A 38 2.71 6.98 7.11
N PHE A 39 3.25 7.12 8.33
CA PHE A 39 4.01 8.32 8.69
C PHE A 39 5.30 8.48 7.88
N LEU A 40 6.00 7.39 7.58
CA LEU A 40 7.16 7.43 6.68
C LEU A 40 6.75 7.81 5.26
N GLY A 41 5.71 7.18 4.73
CA GLY A 41 5.22 7.44 3.38
C GLY A 41 4.73 8.88 3.22
N SER A 42 4.00 9.41 4.20
CA SER A 42 3.55 10.80 4.18
C SER A 42 4.71 11.79 4.24
N TRP A 43 5.72 11.54 5.08
CA TRP A 43 6.90 12.39 5.12
C TRP A 43 7.69 12.32 3.81
N PHE A 44 7.91 11.10 3.29
CA PHE A 44 8.68 10.89 2.07
C PHE A 44 7.98 11.50 0.86
N GLY A 45 6.67 11.30 0.71
CA GLY A 45 5.90 11.84 -0.41
C GLY A 45 5.90 13.36 -0.46
N GLN A 46 5.85 14.06 0.68
CA GLN A 46 5.98 15.52 0.72
C GLN A 46 7.34 16.05 0.21
N GLN A 47 8.39 15.22 0.19
CA GLN A 47 9.71 15.60 -0.34
C GLN A 47 9.84 15.37 -1.84
N LEU A 48 8.88 14.68 -2.47
CA LEU A 48 8.95 14.32 -3.88
C LEU A 48 8.32 15.42 -4.73
N ASP A 49 8.87 15.61 -5.93
CA ASP A 49 8.16 16.32 -6.99
C ASP A 49 7.09 15.42 -7.64
N VAL A 50 6.28 16.02 -8.50
CA VAL A 50 5.20 15.33 -9.21
C VAL A 50 5.76 14.19 -10.06
N GLU A 51 6.84 14.43 -10.80
CA GLU A 51 7.44 13.44 -11.70
C GLU A 51 7.94 12.22 -10.92
N SER A 52 8.66 12.42 -9.82
CA SER A 52 9.15 11.32 -8.99
C SER A 52 8.01 10.55 -8.34
N THR A 53 6.97 11.25 -7.87
CA THR A 53 5.80 10.60 -7.25
C THR A 53 5.07 9.69 -8.23
N ILE A 54 4.80 10.19 -9.44
CA ILE A 54 4.14 9.43 -10.51
C ILE A 54 5.04 8.30 -11.00
N THR A 55 6.35 8.52 -11.11
CA THR A 55 7.32 7.49 -11.53
C THR A 55 7.40 6.35 -10.53
N ILE A 56 7.47 6.64 -9.23
CA ILE A 56 7.40 5.63 -8.18
C ILE A 56 6.08 4.86 -8.27
N GLY A 57 4.96 5.55 -8.44
CA GLY A 57 3.66 4.91 -8.61
C GLY A 57 3.61 3.96 -9.81
N ALA A 58 4.09 4.42 -10.98
CA ALA A 58 4.16 3.61 -12.19
C ALA A 58 5.07 2.39 -12.02
N ALA A 59 6.22 2.56 -11.37
CA ALA A 59 7.15 1.47 -11.11
C ALA A 59 6.54 0.41 -10.17
N VAL A 60 5.87 0.83 -9.09
CA VAL A 60 5.16 -0.06 -8.16
C VAL A 60 4.06 -0.82 -8.88
N THR A 61 3.23 -0.13 -9.69
CA THR A 61 2.17 -0.77 -10.46
C THR A 61 2.70 -1.73 -11.51
N ALA A 62 3.79 -1.38 -12.19
CA ALA A 62 4.45 -2.29 -13.13
C ALA A 62 4.98 -3.54 -12.40
N MET A 63 5.63 -3.38 -11.24
CA MET A 63 6.14 -4.50 -10.45
C MET A 63 5.02 -5.39 -9.92
N ASP A 64 3.88 -4.81 -9.54
CA ASP A 64 2.69 -5.53 -9.13
C ASP A 64 2.13 -6.36 -10.31
N ILE A 65 2.01 -5.78 -11.52
CA ILE A 65 1.63 -6.53 -12.73
C ILE A 65 2.63 -7.66 -13.03
N ILE A 66 3.93 -7.37 -12.97
CA ILE A 66 5.00 -8.35 -13.21
C ILE A 66 4.92 -9.50 -12.19
N SER A 67 4.46 -9.26 -10.96
CA SER A 67 4.32 -10.29 -9.93
C SER A 67 3.39 -11.44 -10.33
N PHE A 68 2.42 -11.18 -11.23
CA PHE A 68 1.51 -12.19 -11.78
C PHE A 68 2.07 -12.95 -12.98
N THR A 69 3.24 -12.56 -13.50
CA THR A 69 3.94 -13.26 -14.57
C THR A 69 4.85 -14.35 -14.04
N GLY A 70 5.35 -15.23 -14.92
CA GLY A 70 6.32 -16.27 -14.54
C GLY A 70 7.63 -15.71 -13.93
N ILE A 71 8.02 -14.49 -14.32
CA ILE A 71 9.19 -13.78 -13.80
C ILE A 71 8.95 -13.32 -12.35
N GLY A 72 7.72 -12.90 -12.05
CA GLY A 72 7.29 -12.44 -10.73
C GLY A 72 7.63 -13.38 -9.58
N LYS A 73 7.59 -14.70 -9.83
CA LYS A 73 7.88 -15.76 -8.86
C LYS A 73 9.33 -15.75 -8.34
N ARG A 74 10.26 -15.09 -9.04
CA ARG A 74 11.68 -15.02 -8.65
C ARG A 74 12.03 -13.75 -7.86
N THR A 75 11.09 -12.82 -7.70
CA THR A 75 11.31 -11.55 -7.01
C THR A 75 11.52 -11.72 -5.50
N VAL A 76 12.16 -10.73 -4.87
CA VAL A 76 12.32 -10.68 -3.40
C VAL A 76 10.96 -10.69 -2.71
N ASN A 77 9.97 -9.96 -3.26
CA ASN A 77 8.60 -9.97 -2.75
C ASN A 77 8.00 -11.38 -2.77
N ALA A 78 8.11 -12.10 -3.89
CA ALA A 78 7.61 -13.48 -3.96
C ALA A 78 8.30 -14.42 -2.96
N LYS A 79 9.62 -14.26 -2.73
CA LYS A 79 10.35 -15.04 -1.72
C LYS A 79 9.90 -14.72 -0.29
N ALA A 80 9.66 -13.44 0.01
CA ALA A 80 9.15 -12.99 1.31
C ALA A 80 7.74 -13.53 1.55
N MET A 81 6.87 -13.47 0.54
CA MET A 81 5.48 -13.97 0.59
C MET A 81 5.41 -15.50 0.70
N ALA A 82 6.38 -16.23 0.14
CA ALA A 82 6.47 -17.69 0.30
C ALA A 82 6.77 -18.11 1.74
N ASN A 83 7.45 -17.26 2.53
CA ASN A 83 7.67 -17.51 3.95
C ASN A 83 6.46 -17.03 4.76
N LYS A 84 5.58 -17.96 5.14
CA LYS A 84 4.34 -17.68 5.88
C LYS A 84 4.56 -16.86 7.16
N SER A 85 5.65 -17.08 7.90
CA SER A 85 5.93 -16.31 9.13
C SER A 85 6.35 -14.87 8.83
N VAL A 86 7.05 -14.64 7.73
CA VAL A 86 7.50 -13.29 7.32
C VAL A 86 6.32 -12.55 6.72
N ALA A 87 5.64 -13.16 5.76
CA ALA A 87 4.44 -12.63 5.14
C ALA A 87 3.43 -12.19 6.20
N ALA A 88 3.10 -13.06 7.16
CA ALA A 88 2.15 -12.74 8.21
C ALA A 88 2.55 -11.55 9.10
N ARG A 89 3.83 -11.20 9.23
CA ARG A 89 4.26 -10.03 10.01
C ARG A 89 4.25 -8.72 9.23
N LEU A 90 4.05 -8.79 7.91
CA LEU A 90 4.01 -7.64 7.01
C LEU A 90 2.59 -7.25 6.59
N PHE A 91 1.57 -7.91 7.17
CA PHE A 91 0.17 -7.60 6.98
C PHE A 91 -0.44 -6.87 8.17
N VAL A 92 -1.41 -6.01 7.87
CA VAL A 92 -2.39 -5.54 8.84
C VAL A 92 -3.51 -6.57 8.92
N TYR A 93 -4.07 -6.74 10.12
CA TYR A 93 -5.15 -7.69 10.36
C TYR A 93 -6.40 -7.00 10.87
N GLY A 94 -7.55 -7.44 10.37
CA GLY A 94 -8.84 -7.25 11.01
C GLY A 94 -9.17 -8.41 11.94
N ILE A 95 -10.13 -8.20 12.83
CA ILE A 95 -10.67 -9.24 13.72
C ILE A 95 -12.11 -9.54 13.28
N GLU A 96 -12.40 -10.79 12.95
CA GLU A 96 -13.76 -11.28 12.72
C GLU A 96 -14.36 -11.88 14.01
N LYS A 97 -15.63 -12.32 13.94
CA LYS A 97 -16.27 -13.10 15.02
C LYS A 97 -15.38 -14.28 15.43
N ASN A 98 -15.32 -14.55 16.73
CA ASN A 98 -14.49 -15.59 17.36
C ASN A 98 -12.97 -15.35 17.28
N ASP A 99 -12.52 -14.10 17.31
CA ASP A 99 -11.10 -13.71 17.34
C ASP A 99 -10.26 -14.24 16.16
N VAL A 100 -10.91 -14.42 15.01
CA VAL A 100 -10.22 -14.85 13.79
C VAL A 100 -9.55 -13.65 13.13
N LEU A 101 -8.22 -13.65 13.14
CA LEU A 101 -7.42 -12.66 12.42
C LEU A 101 -7.49 -12.88 10.90
N ILE A 102 -7.96 -11.86 10.18
CA ILE A 102 -8.02 -11.83 8.71
C ILE A 102 -7.01 -10.80 8.19
N PRO A 103 -6.05 -11.19 7.34
CA PRO A 103 -5.14 -10.22 6.73
C PRO A 103 -5.93 -9.30 5.81
N THR A 104 -5.75 -7.99 5.97
CA THR A 104 -6.45 -6.98 5.16
C THR A 104 -5.55 -6.51 4.02
N CYS A 105 -4.40 -5.91 4.35
CA CYS A 105 -3.54 -5.21 3.41
C CYS A 105 -2.09 -5.19 3.91
N GLY A 106 -1.14 -5.22 2.99
CA GLY A 106 0.29 -5.26 3.33
C GLY A 106 0.82 -3.88 3.72
N PHE A 107 1.87 -3.83 4.54
CA PHE A 107 2.53 -2.54 4.88
C PHE A 107 2.99 -1.76 3.64
N GLY A 108 3.39 -2.46 2.57
CA GLY A 108 3.76 -1.83 1.31
C GLY A 108 2.64 -0.98 0.72
N ASP A 109 1.41 -1.49 0.70
CA ASP A 109 0.26 -0.77 0.13
C ASP A 109 -0.04 0.51 0.94
N TYR A 110 -0.01 0.43 2.28
CA TYR A 110 -0.16 1.60 3.15
C TYR A 110 0.94 2.65 2.92
N LEU A 111 2.19 2.20 2.73
CA LEU A 111 3.31 3.08 2.40
C LEU A 111 3.06 3.81 1.08
N TYR A 112 2.67 3.08 0.03
CA TYR A 112 2.47 3.65 -1.31
C TYR A 112 1.29 4.60 -1.35
N TYR A 113 0.15 4.25 -0.74
CA TYR A 113 -0.99 5.17 -0.66
C TYR A 113 -0.65 6.43 0.12
N ALA A 114 0.14 6.33 1.21
CA ALA A 114 0.60 7.50 1.95
C ALA A 114 1.52 8.39 1.10
N ILE A 115 2.45 7.81 0.33
CA ILE A 115 3.31 8.56 -0.60
C ILE A 115 2.45 9.27 -1.65
N TRP A 116 1.50 8.57 -2.27
CA TRP A 116 0.66 9.16 -3.32
C TRP A 116 -0.29 10.24 -2.81
N ILE A 117 -0.87 10.07 -1.62
CA ILE A 117 -1.71 11.11 -1.02
C ILE A 117 -0.87 12.33 -0.67
N SER A 118 0.29 12.13 -0.05
CA SER A 118 1.12 13.23 0.44
C SER A 118 1.92 13.95 -0.65
N GLY A 119 2.30 13.27 -1.74
CA GLY A 119 3.01 13.88 -2.86
C GLY A 119 2.21 14.95 -3.61
N ILE A 120 0.88 15.02 -3.42
CA ILE A 120 0.05 16.08 -4.01
C ILE A 120 0.44 17.45 -3.46
N HIS A 121 1.13 17.48 -2.32
CA HIS A 121 1.73 18.66 -1.73
C HIS A 121 2.60 19.44 -2.74
N ALA A 122 3.30 18.74 -3.64
CA ALA A 122 4.09 19.36 -4.71
C ALA A 122 3.24 20.17 -5.71
N VAL A 123 1.95 19.88 -5.82
CA VAL A 123 0.99 20.61 -6.66
C VAL A 123 0.23 21.67 -5.84
N SER A 124 -0.30 21.27 -4.68
CA SER A 124 -1.12 22.11 -3.80
C SER A 124 -1.13 21.56 -2.36
N ASP A 125 -0.94 22.45 -1.38
CA ASP A 125 -0.96 22.13 0.06
C ASP A 125 -2.35 22.30 0.72
N SER A 126 -3.42 22.36 -0.07
CA SER A 126 -4.75 22.50 0.52
C SER A 126 -5.24 21.18 1.14
N MET A 127 -5.92 21.21 2.29
CA MET A 127 -6.53 20.00 2.85
C MET A 127 -7.49 19.30 1.87
N GLN A 128 -8.19 20.09 1.04
CA GLN A 128 -9.12 19.58 0.03
C GLN A 128 -8.42 18.72 -1.03
N THR A 129 -7.20 19.06 -1.45
CA THR A 129 -6.45 18.28 -2.46
C THR A 129 -5.97 16.94 -1.91
N TYR A 130 -5.57 16.87 -0.63
CA TYR A 130 -5.27 15.58 0.01
C TYR A 130 -6.52 14.70 0.12
N ILE A 131 -7.65 15.26 0.57
CA ILE A 131 -8.93 14.53 0.69
C ILE A 131 -9.38 14.03 -0.69
N PHE A 132 -9.31 14.88 -1.70
CA PHE A 132 -9.67 14.51 -3.07
C PHE A 132 -8.79 13.39 -3.61
N THR A 133 -7.47 13.46 -3.38
CA THR A 133 -6.52 12.41 -3.79
C THR A 133 -6.81 11.09 -3.09
N ALA A 134 -7.06 11.12 -1.76
CA ALA A 134 -7.44 9.94 -1.00
C ALA A 134 -8.77 9.33 -1.49
N PHE A 135 -9.75 10.18 -1.82
CA PHE A 135 -11.03 9.76 -2.39
C PHE A 135 -10.83 9.08 -3.76
N MET A 136 -10.02 9.64 -4.65
CA MET A 136 -9.75 9.05 -5.96
C MET A 136 -9.03 7.70 -5.85
N ILE A 137 -8.11 7.55 -4.90
CA ILE A 137 -7.48 6.25 -4.59
C ILE A 137 -8.53 5.25 -4.08
N LEU A 138 -9.41 5.66 -3.16
CA LEU A 138 -10.49 4.82 -2.65
C LEU A 138 -11.42 4.35 -3.77
N MET A 139 -11.80 5.25 -4.69
CA MET A 139 -12.59 4.89 -5.87
C MET A 139 -11.85 3.86 -6.75
N GLY A 140 -10.55 4.03 -6.95
CA GLY A 140 -9.70 3.04 -7.60
C GLY A 140 -9.76 1.66 -6.92
N ILE A 141 -9.64 1.61 -5.58
CA ILE A 141 -9.74 0.37 -4.78
C ILE A 141 -11.12 -0.29 -4.91
N ILE A 142 -12.21 0.51 -4.96
CA ILE A 142 -13.56 -0.02 -5.14
C ILE A 142 -13.72 -0.66 -6.53
N ILE A 143 -13.28 0.04 -7.58
CA ILE A 143 -13.31 -0.49 -8.96
C ILE A 143 -12.48 -1.77 -9.05
N GLN A 144 -11.26 -1.74 -8.52
CA GLN A 144 -10.37 -2.90 -8.39
C GLN A 144 -11.07 -4.09 -7.75
N SER A 145 -11.75 -3.89 -6.62
CA SER A 145 -12.46 -4.95 -5.88
C SER A 145 -13.62 -5.54 -6.69
N VAL A 146 -14.39 -4.70 -7.39
CA VAL A 146 -15.48 -5.14 -8.28
C VAL A 146 -14.94 -5.98 -9.44
N VAL A 147 -13.84 -5.55 -10.07
CA VAL A 147 -13.18 -6.28 -11.15
C VAL A 147 -12.67 -7.63 -10.67
N VAL A 148 -11.98 -7.67 -9.53
CA VAL A 148 -11.49 -8.92 -8.91
C VAL A 148 -12.65 -9.88 -8.64
N LYS A 149 -13.74 -9.40 -8.03
CA LYS A 149 -14.92 -10.23 -7.73
C LYS A 149 -15.55 -10.83 -9.00
N LYS A 150 -15.56 -10.09 -10.11
CA LYS A 150 -16.10 -10.58 -11.39
C LYS A 150 -15.16 -11.59 -12.05
N LEU A 151 -13.84 -11.38 -11.96
CA LEU A 151 -12.84 -12.26 -12.55
C LEU A 151 -12.62 -13.54 -11.74
N SER A 152 -12.81 -13.49 -10.41
CA SER A 152 -12.58 -14.62 -9.50
C SER A 152 -13.51 -15.81 -9.70
N VAL A 153 -14.62 -15.63 -10.43
CA VAL A 153 -15.57 -16.70 -10.78
C VAL A 153 -15.01 -17.64 -11.87
N ARG A 154 -13.93 -17.25 -12.57
CA ARG A 154 -13.35 -18.05 -13.64
C ARG A 154 -12.44 -19.16 -13.08
N ASP A 155 -12.55 -20.37 -13.63
CA ASP A 155 -11.81 -21.57 -13.16
C ASP A 155 -10.28 -21.43 -13.18
N ASN A 156 -9.74 -20.51 -13.99
CA ASN A 156 -8.30 -20.28 -14.12
C ASN A 156 -7.84 -18.93 -13.53
N PHE A 157 -8.62 -18.33 -12.63
CA PHE A 157 -8.24 -17.06 -12.01
C PHE A 157 -7.04 -17.22 -11.08
N LYS A 158 -5.93 -16.56 -11.39
CA LYS A 158 -4.67 -16.60 -10.62
C LYS A 158 -4.44 -15.35 -9.77
N GLY A 159 -5.46 -14.49 -9.65
CA GLY A 159 -5.38 -13.17 -9.03
C GLY A 159 -5.28 -12.04 -10.05
N PHE A 160 -5.22 -10.81 -9.55
CA PHE A 160 -5.20 -9.59 -10.37
C PHE A 160 -4.36 -8.50 -9.66
N PRO A 161 -3.57 -7.68 -10.39
CA PRO A 161 -2.65 -6.70 -9.80
C PRO A 161 -3.39 -5.63 -9.02
N GLY A 162 -3.14 -5.53 -7.71
CA GLY A 162 -3.90 -4.73 -6.75
C GLY A 162 -3.79 -3.21 -6.89
N THR A 163 -2.77 -2.70 -7.57
CA THR A 163 -2.40 -1.28 -7.56
C THR A 163 -2.81 -0.51 -8.81
N VAL A 164 -3.32 -1.18 -9.85
CA VAL A 164 -3.60 -0.57 -11.17
C VAL A 164 -4.66 0.54 -11.09
N PHE A 165 -5.85 0.22 -10.60
CA PHE A 165 -6.93 1.22 -10.52
C PHE A 165 -6.66 2.30 -9.44
N PRO A 166 -6.11 1.97 -8.26
CA PRO A 166 -5.66 2.98 -7.30
C PRO A 166 -4.66 3.99 -7.91
N PHE A 167 -3.66 3.50 -8.65
CA PHE A 167 -2.67 4.36 -9.31
C PHE A 167 -3.30 5.26 -10.38
N LEU A 168 -4.20 4.72 -11.22
CA LEU A 168 -4.93 5.53 -12.19
C LEU A 168 -5.77 6.63 -11.51
N GLY A 169 -6.38 6.32 -10.36
CA GLY A 169 -7.07 7.29 -9.52
C GLY A 169 -6.13 8.40 -9.04
N THR A 170 -4.93 8.06 -8.57
CA THR A 170 -3.89 9.03 -8.20
C THR A 170 -3.50 9.92 -9.38
N VAL A 171 -3.18 9.35 -10.54
CA VAL A 171 -2.78 10.13 -11.73
C VAL A 171 -3.88 11.12 -12.12
N LEU A 172 -5.14 10.67 -12.14
CA LEU A 172 -6.27 11.54 -12.44
C LEU A 172 -6.43 12.67 -11.41
N ALA A 173 -6.23 12.37 -10.13
CA ALA A 173 -6.27 13.39 -9.07
C ALA A 173 -5.20 14.46 -9.30
N TYR A 174 -3.96 14.05 -9.58
CA TYR A 174 -2.85 14.98 -9.80
C TYR A 174 -3.07 15.84 -11.04
N LEU A 175 -3.50 15.25 -12.16
CA LEU A 175 -3.80 16.01 -13.38
C LEU A 175 -4.95 17.00 -13.16
N THR A 176 -6.01 16.59 -12.46
CA THR A 176 -7.15 17.47 -12.15
C THR A 176 -6.69 18.66 -11.30
N VAL A 177 -5.92 18.41 -10.24
CA VAL A 177 -5.44 19.50 -9.38
C VAL A 177 -4.46 20.40 -10.13
N TYR A 178 -3.56 19.84 -10.93
CA TYR A 178 -2.53 20.57 -11.65
C TYR A 178 -3.08 21.47 -12.76
N TYR A 179 -4.07 21.00 -13.52
CA TYR A 179 -4.58 21.72 -14.69
C TYR A 179 -5.92 22.45 -14.50
N LEU A 180 -6.75 22.03 -13.52
CA LEU A 180 -8.12 22.54 -13.41
C LEU A 180 -8.41 23.31 -12.12
N LEU A 181 -7.66 23.05 -11.04
CA LEU A 181 -7.88 23.67 -9.72
C LEU A 181 -6.77 24.65 -9.31
N LYS A 182 -5.78 24.83 -10.18
CA LYS A 182 -4.67 25.78 -10.05
C LYS A 182 -4.71 26.74 -11.23
#